data_AF-A0A820DMZ6-F1
#
_entry.id   AF-A0A820DMZ6-F1
#
_cell.length_a   1.000
_cell.length_b   1.000
_cell.length_c   1.000
_cell.angle_alpha   90.00
_cell.angle_beta   90.00
_cell.angle_gamma   90.00
#
_symmetry.space_group_name_H-M   'P 1'
#
loop_
_entity.id
_entity.type
_entity.pdbx_description
1 polymer ?
#
loop_
_entity_poly.entity_id
_entity_poly.type
_entity_poly.pdbx_seq_one_letter_code
_entity_poly.pdbx_strand_id
1 'polypeptide(L)'
;MCSDFEPLGKSSLFTILDACKASTRKSLQGINYFAAEAGEAFDGIRKMIEDKVALHNDSARLIENLKRARFYLKSDYKVHVARSSNIADHCCVYALSDPEKRDFAQDCDHEHNESCAECSNLTRTLNEIERLLEETEEDEELLHRTLKKFRSYREAIEAWKAHLLRSINQDLCRENLLDKLSNDEIYLNLDWAMKFLPIKSREPQSEFFGKRGI
;
A
#
# COMPACT_ATOMS: atom_id res chain seq x y z
N MET A 1 -25.84 -10.45 34.93
CA MET A 1 -25.91 -9.78 33.61
C MET A 1 -26.12 -8.31 33.90
N CYS A 2 -25.19 -7.44 33.51
CA CYS A 2 -25.32 -6.00 33.78
C CYS A 2 -26.34 -5.44 32.77
N SER A 3 -27.50 -5.02 33.26
CA SER A 3 -28.69 -4.67 32.46
C SER A 3 -28.78 -3.21 32.03
N ASP A 4 -27.84 -2.36 32.46
CA ASP A 4 -27.91 -0.90 32.28
C ASP A 4 -26.78 -0.35 31.40
N PHE A 5 -26.33 -1.12 30.41
CA PHE A 5 -25.35 -0.62 29.44
C PHE A 5 -26.05 0.15 28.31
N GLU A 6 -25.98 1.47 28.36
CA GLU A 6 -26.29 2.32 27.19
C GLU A 6 -25.07 2.36 26.25
N PRO A 7 -25.19 1.84 25.02
CA PRO A 7 -24.10 1.91 24.06
C PRO A 7 -23.87 3.36 23.62
N LEU A 8 -22.61 3.69 23.36
CA LEU A 8 -22.23 4.97 22.77
C LEU A 8 -22.97 5.17 21.44
N GLY A 9 -23.33 6.43 21.16
CA GLY A 9 -23.87 6.83 19.86
C GLY A 9 -22.93 6.47 18.72
N LYS A 10 -23.50 6.12 17.55
CA LYS A 10 -22.72 5.69 16.37
C LYS A 10 -21.68 6.73 15.96
N SER A 11 -22.02 8.02 15.98
CA SER A 11 -21.11 9.14 15.71
C SER A 11 -19.89 9.11 16.63
N SER A 12 -20.11 9.02 17.94
CA SER A 12 -19.05 8.91 18.95
C SER A 12 -18.16 7.67 18.74
N LEU A 13 -18.74 6.53 18.36
CA LEU A 13 -17.99 5.32 18.02
C LEU A 13 -17.07 5.53 16.80
N PHE A 14 -17.52 6.25 15.77
CA PHE A 14 -16.67 6.56 14.61
C PHE A 14 -15.55 7.54 14.95
N THR A 15 -15.84 8.57 15.75
CA THR A 15 -14.82 9.50 16.25
C THR A 15 -13.75 8.75 17.05
N ILE A 16 -14.16 7.81 17.91
CA ILE A 16 -13.22 6.94 18.64
C ILE A 16 -12.41 6.09 17.68
N LEU A 17 -13.00 5.49 16.65
CA LEU A 17 -12.27 4.72 15.64
C LEU A 17 -11.36 5.58 14.75
N ASP A 18 -11.56 6.89 14.71
CA ASP A 18 -10.71 7.85 14.00
C ASP A 18 -9.51 8.26 14.86
N ALA A 19 -9.75 8.59 16.12
CA ALA A 19 -8.71 8.95 17.09
C ALA A 19 -7.87 7.72 17.51
N CYS A 20 -8.53 6.57 17.68
CA CYS A 20 -7.93 5.30 18.02
C CYS A 20 -8.17 4.35 16.84
N LYS A 21 -7.36 4.48 15.77
CA LYS A 21 -7.36 3.50 14.67
C LYS A 21 -7.31 2.11 15.29
N ALA A 22 -8.37 1.32 15.11
CA ALA A 22 -8.41 -0.04 15.60
C ALA A 22 -7.19 -0.78 15.04
N SER A 23 -6.28 -1.18 15.92
CA SER A 23 -5.19 -2.08 15.55
C SER A 23 -5.83 -3.42 15.22
N THR A 24 -6.22 -3.62 13.97
CA THR A 24 -6.40 -4.98 13.46
C THR A 24 -5.08 -5.70 13.71
N ARG A 25 -5.14 -6.88 14.35
CA ARG A 25 -3.98 -7.77 14.40
C ARG A 25 -3.66 -8.16 12.95
N LYS A 26 -2.89 -7.34 12.25
CA LYS A 26 -2.19 -7.74 11.05
C LYS A 26 -1.27 -8.86 11.49
N SER A 27 -1.50 -10.07 10.99
CA SER A 27 -0.58 -11.16 11.27
C SER A 27 0.79 -10.70 10.80
N LEU A 28 1.75 -10.57 11.72
CA LEU A 28 3.10 -10.07 11.45
C LEU A 28 3.90 -11.17 10.72
N GLN A 29 3.42 -11.64 9.57
CA GLN A 29 4.03 -12.73 8.80
C GLN A 29 5.06 -12.20 7.82
N GLY A 30 6.04 -13.04 7.49
CA GLY A 30 7.02 -12.80 6.42
C GLY A 30 6.46 -13.01 5.00
N ILE A 31 5.16 -12.81 4.78
CA ILE A 31 4.51 -12.86 3.47
C ILE A 31 4.28 -11.42 2.99
N ASN A 32 4.44 -11.16 1.69
CA ASN A 32 4.26 -9.83 1.12
C ASN A 32 2.77 -9.41 1.11
N TYR A 33 2.26 -9.01 2.28
CA TYR A 33 0.89 -8.54 2.45
C TYR A 33 0.57 -7.30 1.63
N PHE A 34 1.56 -6.48 1.28
CA PHE A 34 1.30 -5.25 0.55
C PHE A 34 0.63 -5.54 -0.79
N ALA A 35 1.08 -6.56 -1.52
CA ALA A 35 0.48 -6.93 -2.80
C ALA A 35 -0.95 -7.51 -2.65
N ALA A 36 -1.20 -8.29 -1.58
CA ALA A 36 -2.51 -8.85 -1.29
C ALA A 36 -3.50 -7.79 -0.82
N GLU A 37 -3.12 -6.97 0.18
CA GLU A 37 -3.91 -5.84 0.70
C GLU A 37 -4.21 -4.84 -0.42
N ALA A 38 -3.22 -4.49 -1.26
CA ALA A 38 -3.47 -3.65 -2.43
C ALA A 38 -4.39 -4.32 -3.45
N GLY A 39 -4.26 -5.63 -3.64
CA GLY A 39 -5.16 -6.41 -4.50
C GLY A 39 -6.62 -6.29 -4.06
N GLU A 40 -6.88 -6.54 -2.78
CA GLU A 40 -8.20 -6.36 -2.16
C GLU A 40 -8.67 -4.91 -2.23
N ALA A 41 -7.75 -3.94 -2.09
CA ALA A 41 -8.06 -2.52 -2.21
C ALA A 41 -8.50 -2.14 -3.62
N PHE A 42 -7.80 -2.60 -4.65
CA PHE A 42 -8.20 -2.38 -6.05
C PHE A 42 -9.57 -2.97 -6.35
N ASP A 43 -9.83 -4.20 -5.89
CA ASP A 43 -11.11 -4.87 -6.10
C ASP A 43 -12.24 -4.20 -5.28
N GLY A 44 -11.93 -3.73 -4.07
CA GLY A 44 -12.82 -2.97 -3.20
C GLY A 44 -13.22 -1.61 -3.81
N ILE A 45 -12.26 -0.84 -4.31
CA ILE A 45 -12.52 0.44 -4.99
C ILE A 45 -13.34 0.20 -6.26
N ARG A 46 -13.00 -0.81 -7.06
CA ARG A 46 -13.79 -1.18 -8.25
C ARG A 46 -15.26 -1.40 -7.90
N LYS A 47 -15.52 -2.17 -6.83
CA LYS A 47 -16.88 -2.40 -6.35
C LYS A 47 -17.56 -1.12 -5.88
N MET A 48 -16.84 -0.21 -5.19
CA MET A 48 -17.39 1.08 -4.77
C MET A 48 -17.81 1.94 -5.97
N ILE A 49 -17.05 1.93 -7.05
CA ILE A 49 -17.40 2.62 -8.30
C ILE A 49 -18.69 2.02 -8.89
N GLU A 50 -18.78 0.69 -8.96
CA GLU A 50 -19.95 -0.03 -9.49
C GLU A 50 -21.21 0.18 -8.63
N ASP A 51 -21.07 0.26 -7.30
CA ASP A 51 -22.20 0.38 -6.40
C ASP A 51 -22.70 1.82 -6.25
N LYS A 52 -21.79 2.81 -6.22
CA LYS A 52 -22.12 4.20 -5.85
C LYS A 52 -21.94 5.22 -6.99
N VAL A 53 -21.09 4.93 -7.97
CA VAL A 53 -20.73 5.86 -9.06
C VAL A 53 -21.28 5.39 -10.41
N ALA A 54 -21.98 4.26 -10.47
CA ALA A 54 -22.43 3.64 -11.73
C ALA A 54 -23.35 4.52 -12.59
N LEU A 55 -24.05 5.49 -11.99
CA LEU A 55 -24.90 6.44 -12.74
C LEU A 55 -24.09 7.56 -13.42
N HIS A 56 -22.80 7.71 -13.11
CA HIS A 56 -21.91 8.64 -13.81
C HIS A 56 -21.36 8.00 -15.09
N ASN A 57 -21.38 8.77 -16.18
CA ASN A 57 -20.81 8.39 -17.47
C ASN A 57 -19.31 8.03 -17.41
N ASP A 58 -18.61 8.44 -16.35
CA ASP A 58 -17.18 8.20 -16.16
C ASP A 58 -16.84 6.86 -15.48
N SER A 59 -17.81 6.11 -14.97
CA SER A 59 -17.57 4.88 -14.20
C SER A 59 -16.72 3.85 -14.97
N ALA A 60 -17.00 3.63 -16.26
CA ALA A 60 -16.22 2.73 -17.11
C ALA A 60 -14.76 3.21 -17.28
N ARG A 61 -14.56 4.52 -17.48
CA ARG A 61 -13.23 5.13 -17.60
C ARG A 61 -12.44 4.98 -16.30
N LEU A 62 -13.07 5.21 -15.15
CA LEU A 62 -12.43 5.08 -13.84
C LEU A 62 -12.00 3.64 -13.55
N ILE A 63 -12.86 2.67 -13.85
CA ILE A 63 -12.53 1.24 -13.69
C ILE A 63 -11.35 0.87 -14.59
N GLU A 64 -11.31 1.37 -15.82
CA GLU A 64 -10.21 1.08 -16.74
C GLU A 64 -8.89 1.74 -16.29
N ASN A 65 -8.93 3.00 -15.86
CA ASN A 65 -7.77 3.68 -15.29
C ASN A 65 -7.25 2.97 -14.04
N LEU A 66 -8.15 2.44 -13.20
CA LEU A 66 -7.80 1.70 -11.99
C LEU A 66 -7.11 0.37 -12.33
N LYS A 67 -7.61 -0.37 -13.34
CA LYS A 67 -6.95 -1.58 -13.86
C LYS A 67 -5.58 -1.27 -14.43
N ARG A 68 -5.47 -0.21 -15.24
CA ARG A 68 -4.20 0.25 -15.82
C ARG A 68 -3.19 0.58 -14.73
N ALA A 69 -3.60 1.31 -13.69
CA ALA A 69 -2.74 1.62 -12.55
C ALA A 69 -2.30 0.37 -11.78
N ARG A 70 -3.20 -0.60 -11.57
CA ARG A 70 -2.85 -1.90 -10.97
C ARG A 70 -1.82 -2.64 -11.80
N PHE A 71 -1.98 -2.69 -13.13
CA PHE A 71 -1.02 -3.33 -14.02
C PHE A 71 0.34 -2.63 -14.00
N TYR A 72 0.34 -1.31 -14.11
CA TYR A 72 1.55 -0.48 -14.03
C TYR A 72 2.37 -0.77 -12.76
N LEU A 73 1.72 -0.82 -11.58
CA LEU A 73 2.42 -1.16 -10.33
C LEU A 73 2.95 -2.60 -10.33
N LYS A 74 2.27 -3.56 -10.96
CA LYS A 74 2.75 -4.95 -11.04
C LYS A 74 3.96 -5.11 -11.96
N SER A 75 3.99 -4.39 -13.08
CA SER A 75 5.02 -4.50 -14.11
C SER A 75 5.97 -3.30 -14.11
N ASP A 76 5.57 -2.22 -14.76
CA ASP A 76 6.47 -1.22 -15.31
C ASP A 76 7.03 -0.28 -14.24
N TYR A 77 6.31 -0.10 -13.13
CA TYR A 77 6.78 0.75 -12.04
C TYR A 77 8.18 0.33 -11.57
N LYS A 78 8.44 -0.98 -11.50
CA LYS A 78 9.72 -1.50 -11.01
C LYS A 78 10.91 -1.18 -11.91
N VAL A 79 10.68 -1.13 -13.22
CA VAL A 79 11.76 -0.84 -14.19
C VAL A 79 12.03 0.66 -14.32
N HIS A 80 11.10 1.51 -13.87
CA HIS A 80 11.29 2.95 -13.86
C HIS A 80 12.05 3.45 -12.63
N VAL A 81 12.06 2.68 -11.53
CA VAL A 81 12.74 3.08 -10.30
C VAL A 81 14.26 3.02 -10.48
N ALA A 82 14.93 4.10 -10.11
CA ALA A 82 16.38 4.21 -10.17
C ALA A 82 16.93 5.08 -9.03
N ARG A 83 18.25 5.04 -8.80
CA ARG A 83 18.91 5.96 -7.85
C ARG A 83 18.98 7.41 -8.35
N SER A 84 18.96 7.59 -9.67
CA SER A 84 18.98 8.90 -10.33
C SER A 84 17.85 8.95 -11.33
N SER A 85 16.83 9.74 -11.05
CA SER A 85 15.69 9.95 -11.94
C SER A 85 15.15 11.36 -11.75
N ASN A 86 14.84 12.04 -12.86
CA ASN A 86 14.22 13.36 -12.80
C ASN A 86 12.75 13.32 -12.37
N ILE A 87 12.20 12.13 -12.11
CA ILE A 87 10.84 11.92 -11.61
C ILE A 87 10.92 11.52 -10.14
N ALA A 88 10.35 12.35 -9.26
CA ALA A 88 10.36 12.14 -7.81
C ALA A 88 9.89 10.74 -7.39
N ASP A 89 8.82 10.24 -8.00
CA ASP A 89 8.23 8.91 -7.71
C ASP A 89 9.10 7.72 -8.13
N HIS A 90 10.11 7.95 -8.96
CA HIS A 90 11.01 6.95 -9.52
C HIS A 90 12.41 7.03 -8.92
N CYS A 91 12.80 8.17 -8.37
CA CYS A 91 14.06 8.32 -7.67
C CYS A 91 13.97 7.71 -6.27
N CYS A 92 14.59 6.54 -6.05
CA CYS A 92 14.53 5.87 -4.76
C CYS A 92 15.30 6.60 -3.66
N VAL A 93 16.30 7.41 -4.01
CA VAL A 93 17.02 8.27 -3.06
C VAL A 93 16.06 9.34 -2.53
N TYR A 94 15.39 10.06 -3.43
CA TYR A 94 14.45 11.11 -3.07
C TYR A 94 13.20 10.56 -2.36
N ALA A 95 12.52 9.58 -2.96
CA ALA A 95 11.24 9.09 -2.45
C ALA A 95 11.34 8.28 -1.15
N LEU A 96 12.53 7.81 -0.77
CA LEU A 96 12.77 7.17 0.55
C LEU A 96 13.44 8.11 1.56
N SER A 97 13.82 9.33 1.16
CA SER A 97 14.43 10.33 2.04
C SER A 97 13.40 10.88 3.02
N ASP A 98 13.78 10.96 4.31
CA ASP A 98 12.99 11.61 5.35
C ASP A 98 13.72 12.87 5.84
N PRO A 99 13.29 14.08 5.43
CA PRO A 99 13.98 15.31 5.76
C PRO A 99 13.91 15.65 7.26
N GLU A 100 12.97 15.06 8.01
CA GLU A 100 12.84 15.28 9.45
C GLU A 100 13.79 14.38 10.25
N LYS A 101 14.31 13.30 9.64
CA LYS A 101 15.20 12.34 10.30
C LYS A 101 16.54 12.27 9.59
N ARG A 102 17.54 12.91 10.19
CA ARG A 102 18.92 12.99 9.66
C ARG A 102 19.50 11.64 9.20
N ASP A 103 19.23 10.55 9.92
CA ASP A 103 19.77 9.22 9.57
C ASP A 103 19.08 8.58 8.34
N PHE A 104 17.92 9.09 7.96
CA PHE A 104 17.14 8.67 6.80
C PHE A 104 17.05 9.75 5.72
N ALA A 105 17.66 10.92 5.95
CA ALA A 105 17.74 12.00 4.98
C ALA A 105 18.86 11.72 3.97
N GLN A 106 18.52 11.79 2.69
CA GLN A 106 19.46 11.74 1.57
C GLN A 106 19.17 12.87 0.59
N ASP A 107 20.25 13.44 0.05
CA ASP A 107 20.19 14.46 -0.99
C ASP A 107 20.48 13.85 -2.36
N CYS A 108 19.86 14.42 -3.39
CA CYS A 108 20.14 14.10 -4.78
C CYS A 108 21.02 15.20 -5.41
N ASP A 109 21.87 14.82 -6.36
CA ASP A 109 22.67 15.70 -7.21
C ASP A 109 21.97 16.07 -8.53
N HIS A 110 20.70 15.69 -8.68
CA HIS A 110 19.84 15.91 -9.84
C HIS A 110 18.51 16.53 -9.41
N GLU A 111 17.77 17.08 -10.38
CA GLU A 111 16.47 17.70 -10.16
C GLU A 111 15.32 16.67 -10.21
N HIS A 112 14.14 17.05 -9.72
CA HIS A 112 12.93 16.22 -9.80
C HIS A 112 11.79 17.00 -10.49
N ASN A 113 12.06 17.50 -11.70
CA ASN A 113 11.20 18.42 -12.45
C ASN A 113 10.32 17.72 -13.50
N GLU A 114 10.47 16.41 -13.69
CA GLU A 114 9.66 15.62 -14.61
C GLU A 114 8.53 14.86 -13.89
N SER A 115 7.51 14.46 -14.64
CA SER A 115 6.37 13.72 -14.11
C SER A 115 6.11 12.44 -14.91
N CYS A 116 5.85 11.33 -14.22
CA CYS A 116 5.38 10.11 -14.86
C CYS A 116 3.87 10.16 -15.11
N ALA A 117 3.46 9.90 -16.36
CA ALA A 117 2.04 9.86 -16.74
C ALA A 117 1.25 8.79 -15.97
N GLU A 118 1.82 7.60 -15.77
CA GLU A 118 1.15 6.50 -15.06
C GLU A 118 1.03 6.74 -13.55
N CYS A 119 2.09 7.25 -12.91
CA CYS A 119 2.02 7.66 -11.50
C CYS A 119 0.97 8.76 -11.30
N SER A 120 0.97 9.74 -12.20
CA SER A 120 -0.02 10.83 -12.18
C SER A 120 -1.44 10.32 -12.43
N ASN A 121 -1.61 9.33 -13.31
CA ASN A 121 -2.89 8.71 -13.61
C ASN A 121 -3.48 8.00 -12.39
N LEU A 122 -2.67 7.24 -11.64
CA LEU A 122 -3.10 6.60 -10.38
C LEU A 122 -3.60 7.65 -9.39
N THR A 123 -2.78 8.66 -9.09
CA THR A 123 -3.12 9.72 -8.12
C THR A 123 -4.38 10.48 -8.54
N ARG A 124 -4.46 10.88 -9.82
CA ARG A 124 -5.64 11.59 -10.35
C ARG A 124 -6.90 10.74 -10.27
N THR A 125 -6.82 9.47 -10.64
CA THR A 125 -7.97 8.55 -10.62
C THR A 125 -8.48 8.34 -9.21
N LEU A 126 -7.59 8.15 -8.23
CA LEU A 126 -8.00 8.01 -6.82
C LEU A 126 -8.65 9.29 -6.28
N ASN A 127 -8.08 10.46 -6.58
CA ASN A 127 -8.69 11.74 -6.17
C ASN A 127 -10.06 11.97 -6.82
N GLU A 128 -10.20 11.60 -8.10
CA GLU A 128 -11.47 11.71 -8.82
C GLU A 128 -12.54 10.79 -8.24
N ILE A 129 -12.19 9.55 -7.90
CA ILE A 129 -13.11 8.62 -7.23
C ILE A 129 -13.53 9.15 -5.86
N GLU A 130 -12.58 9.68 -5.07
CA GLU A 130 -12.89 10.25 -3.76
C GLU A 130 -13.92 11.39 -3.86
N ARG A 131 -13.72 12.31 -4.81
CA ARG A 131 -14.66 13.41 -5.06
C ARG A 131 -16.04 12.92 -5.48
N LEU A 132 -16.12 11.93 -6.38
CA LEU A 132 -17.40 11.38 -6.81
C LEU A 132 -18.12 10.63 -5.68
N LEU A 133 -17.39 9.99 -4.77
CA LEU A 133 -17.98 9.39 -3.58
C LEU A 133 -18.55 10.45 -2.62
N GLU A 134 -17.94 11.64 -2.55
CA GLU A 134 -18.47 12.79 -1.81
C GLU A 134 -19.76 13.36 -2.45
N GLU A 135 -19.81 13.41 -3.78
CA GLU A 135 -20.96 13.95 -4.52
C GLU A 135 -22.18 13.00 -4.57
N THR A 136 -21.98 11.69 -4.34
CA THR A 136 -23.03 10.67 -4.56
C THR A 136 -23.83 10.29 -3.33
N GLU A 137 -23.40 10.67 -2.12
CA GLU A 137 -24.04 10.26 -0.87
C GLU A 137 -24.48 11.47 -0.05
N GLU A 138 -25.81 11.64 0.11
CA GLU A 138 -26.39 12.73 0.90
C GLU A 138 -26.43 12.42 2.40
N ASP A 139 -26.43 11.13 2.79
CA ASP A 139 -26.40 10.73 4.20
C ASP A 139 -24.97 10.89 4.77
N GLU A 140 -24.80 11.86 5.67
CA GLU A 140 -23.49 12.18 6.27
C GLU A 140 -22.83 10.99 6.97
N GLU A 141 -23.59 10.11 7.63
CA GLU A 141 -23.04 8.96 8.34
C GLU A 141 -22.55 7.90 7.36
N LEU A 142 -23.34 7.63 6.31
CA LEU A 142 -23.00 6.69 5.26
C LEU A 142 -21.83 7.20 4.40
N LEU A 143 -21.79 8.51 4.14
CA LEU A 143 -20.69 9.17 3.45
C LEU A 143 -19.39 9.02 4.26
N HIS A 144 -19.42 9.35 5.55
CA HIS A 144 -18.26 9.21 6.42
C HIS A 144 -17.71 7.77 6.43
N ARG A 145 -18.59 6.77 6.57
CA ARG A 145 -18.22 5.34 6.51
C ARG A 145 -17.60 4.95 5.17
N THR A 146 -18.19 5.44 4.07
CA THR A 146 -17.76 5.17 2.70
C THR A 146 -16.37 5.73 2.46
N LEU A 147 -16.14 7.01 2.78
CA LEU A 147 -14.83 7.65 2.62
C LEU A 147 -13.76 7.03 3.50
N LYS A 148 -14.09 6.70 4.76
CA LYS A 148 -13.15 6.02 5.66
C LYS A 148 -12.66 4.69 5.06
N LYS A 149 -13.57 3.92 4.47
CA LYS A 149 -13.24 2.67 3.78
C LYS A 149 -12.42 2.92 2.51
N PHE A 150 -12.82 3.87 1.67
CA PHE A 150 -12.07 4.24 0.47
C PHE A 150 -10.63 4.67 0.81
N ARG A 151 -10.46 5.54 1.81
CA ARG A 151 -9.14 6.00 2.27
C ARG A 151 -8.27 4.86 2.77
N SER A 152 -8.84 3.87 3.46
CA SER A 152 -8.08 2.67 3.85
C SER A 152 -7.58 1.85 2.64
N TYR A 153 -8.36 1.79 1.55
CA TYR A 153 -7.93 1.14 0.31
C TYR A 153 -6.85 1.95 -0.41
N ARG A 154 -7.00 3.28 -0.44
CA ARG A 154 -5.97 4.20 -0.95
C ARG A 154 -4.65 4.02 -0.20
N GLU A 155 -4.68 4.04 1.13
CA GLU A 155 -3.51 3.79 2.00
C GLU A 155 -2.83 2.45 1.65
N ALA A 156 -3.59 1.39 1.40
CA ALA A 156 -3.04 0.08 1.02
C ALA A 156 -2.33 0.09 -0.36
N ILE A 157 -2.90 0.78 -1.35
CA ILE A 157 -2.28 0.91 -2.69
C ILE A 157 -0.99 1.74 -2.60
N GLU A 158 -1.01 2.85 -1.88
CA GLU A 158 0.16 3.71 -1.65
C GLU A 158 1.26 2.95 -0.88
N ALA A 159 0.88 2.18 0.15
CA ALA A 159 1.80 1.33 0.89
C ALA A 159 2.46 0.26 0.01
N TRP A 160 1.71 -0.30 -0.95
CA TRP A 160 2.26 -1.25 -1.91
C TRP A 160 3.23 -0.59 -2.89
N LYS A 161 2.92 0.57 -3.47
CA LYS A 161 3.89 1.34 -4.28
C LYS A 161 5.18 1.61 -3.50
N ALA A 162 5.06 2.06 -2.25
CA ALA A 162 6.22 2.32 -1.38
C ALA A 162 6.99 1.03 -1.06
N HIS A 163 6.31 -0.10 -0.89
CA HIS A 163 6.96 -1.39 -0.72
C HIS A 163 7.77 -1.80 -1.95
N LEU A 164 7.21 -1.64 -3.16
CA LEU A 164 7.93 -1.91 -4.42
C LEU A 164 9.22 -1.07 -4.52
N LEU A 165 9.12 0.23 -4.22
CA LEU A 165 10.26 1.14 -4.20
C LEU A 165 11.36 0.68 -3.23
N ARG A 166 10.97 0.30 -2.00
CA ARG A 166 11.90 -0.23 -0.99
C ARG A 166 12.58 -1.53 -1.44
N SER A 167 11.82 -2.46 -2.01
CA SER A 167 12.37 -3.72 -2.51
C SER A 167 13.43 -3.50 -3.60
N ILE A 168 13.19 -2.56 -4.52
CA ILE A 168 14.15 -2.23 -5.59
C ILE A 168 15.40 -1.59 -5.00
N ASN A 169 15.25 -0.64 -4.07
CA ASN A 169 16.40 -0.04 -3.39
C ASN A 169 17.24 -1.09 -2.61
N GLN A 170 16.57 -2.05 -1.96
CA GLN A 170 17.23 -3.17 -1.28
C GLN A 170 17.99 -4.07 -2.26
N ASP A 171 17.37 -4.44 -3.39
CA ASP A 171 18.02 -5.25 -4.43
C ASP A 171 19.21 -4.53 -5.05
N LEU A 172 19.11 -3.22 -5.34
CA LEU A 172 20.23 -2.40 -5.81
C LEU A 172 21.38 -2.37 -4.81
N CYS A 173 21.10 -2.26 -3.51
CA CYS A 173 22.12 -2.33 -2.47
C CYS A 173 22.80 -3.70 -2.44
N ARG A 174 22.03 -4.77 -2.57
CA ARG A 174 22.53 -6.14 -2.64
C ARG A 174 23.46 -6.34 -3.84
N GLU A 175 23.04 -5.93 -5.04
CA GLU A 175 23.86 -6.03 -6.26
C GLU A 175 25.17 -5.28 -6.12
N ASN A 176 25.12 -4.02 -5.67
CA ASN A 176 26.32 -3.21 -5.43
C ASN A 176 27.29 -3.83 -4.41
N LEU A 177 26.76 -4.53 -3.40
CA LEU A 177 27.58 -5.22 -2.40
C LEU A 177 28.22 -6.47 -3.01
N LEU A 178 27.48 -7.26 -3.77
CA LEU A 178 27.99 -8.45 -4.44
C LEU A 178 29.08 -8.11 -5.46
N ASP A 179 28.94 -7.01 -6.20
CA ASP A 179 29.93 -6.55 -7.18
C ASP A 179 31.25 -6.11 -6.52
N LYS A 180 31.22 -5.73 -5.24
CA LYS A 180 32.38 -5.25 -4.49
C LYS A 180 33.01 -6.33 -3.60
N LEU A 181 32.42 -7.53 -3.58
CA LEU A 181 32.87 -8.62 -2.72
C LEU A 181 34.25 -9.13 -3.16
N SER A 182 35.22 -9.16 -2.25
CA SER A 182 36.52 -9.76 -2.54
C SER A 182 36.49 -11.30 -2.45
N ASN A 183 37.55 -11.96 -2.93
CA ASN A 183 37.63 -13.43 -2.93
C ASN A 183 37.69 -14.06 -1.53
N ASP A 184 38.00 -13.28 -0.49
CA ASP A 184 38.11 -13.69 0.91
C ASP A 184 36.91 -13.22 1.76
N GLU A 185 35.95 -12.53 1.16
CA GLU A 185 34.73 -12.08 1.82
C GLU A 185 33.54 -12.98 1.50
N ILE A 186 32.60 -13.08 2.44
CA ILE A 186 31.34 -13.79 2.25
C ILE A 186 30.17 -12.84 2.49
N TYR A 187 29.20 -12.85 1.58
CA TYR A 187 27.93 -12.16 1.80
C TYR A 187 26.96 -13.09 2.55
N LEU A 188 26.56 -12.67 3.75
CA LEU A 188 25.57 -13.36 4.55
C LEU A 188 24.23 -12.61 4.47
N ASN A 189 23.29 -13.14 3.70
CA ASN A 189 21.91 -12.68 3.74
C ASN A 189 21.17 -13.42 4.86
N LEU A 190 20.93 -12.73 5.96
CA LEU A 190 20.15 -13.25 7.07
C LEU A 190 18.70 -12.80 6.90
N ASP A 191 17.89 -13.64 6.28
CA ASP A 191 16.44 -13.53 6.38
C ASP A 191 16.07 -13.92 7.82
N TRP A 192 15.83 -12.90 8.66
CA TRP A 192 15.38 -13.14 10.02
C TRP A 192 14.05 -13.89 9.94
N ALA A 193 14.13 -15.18 10.26
CA ALA A 193 13.10 -16.20 10.09
C ALA A 193 11.68 -15.63 10.11
N MET A 194 10.86 -16.04 9.13
CA MET A 194 9.40 -15.93 9.16
C MET A 194 8.94 -16.02 10.61
N LYS A 195 8.40 -14.91 11.12
CA LYS A 195 7.90 -14.84 12.49
C LYS A 195 6.93 -16.01 12.67
N PHE A 196 7.34 -17.04 13.40
CA PHE A 196 6.52 -18.23 13.65
C PHE A 196 5.40 -17.77 14.58
N LEU A 197 4.29 -17.35 13.99
CA LEU A 197 3.10 -16.96 14.71
C LEU A 197 2.11 -18.10 14.59
N PRO A 198 2.03 -19.00 15.58
CA PRO A 198 1.04 -20.06 15.58
C PRO A 198 -0.35 -19.45 15.41
N ILE A 199 -0.97 -19.64 14.24
CA ILE A 199 -2.38 -19.30 13.98
C ILE A 199 -3.29 -20.19 14.86
N LYS A 200 -2.79 -21.39 15.20
CA LYS A 200 -3.37 -22.34 16.16
C LYS A 200 -2.29 -22.68 17.19
N SER A 201 -2.65 -22.95 18.45
CA SER A 201 -1.69 -23.33 19.50
C SER A 201 -0.84 -24.57 19.14
N ARG A 202 -1.32 -25.40 18.20
CA ARG A 202 -0.58 -26.47 17.51
C ARG A 202 -1.05 -26.56 16.05
N GLU A 203 -0.10 -26.57 15.11
CA GLU A 203 -0.32 -26.93 13.71
C GLU A 203 0.40 -28.27 13.45
N PRO A 204 -0.27 -29.30 12.93
CA PRO A 204 0.38 -30.58 12.63
C PRO A 204 1.38 -30.42 11.48
N GLN A 205 2.52 -31.12 11.53
CA GLN A 205 3.60 -31.02 10.55
C GLN A 205 3.14 -31.26 9.09
N SER A 206 2.08 -32.05 8.91
CA SER A 206 1.45 -32.30 7.61
C SER A 206 0.72 -31.10 7.02
N GLU A 207 0.22 -30.16 7.85
CA GLU A 207 -0.36 -28.90 7.39
C GLU A 207 0.73 -27.84 7.11
N PHE A 208 1.93 -28.01 7.67
CA PHE A 208 3.07 -27.12 7.48
C PHE A 208 3.86 -27.42 6.19
N PHE A 209 4.14 -28.71 5.93
CA PHE A 209 4.99 -29.12 4.81
C PHE A 209 4.24 -28.96 3.47
N GLY A 210 4.63 -27.96 2.67
CA GLY A 210 4.07 -27.75 1.33
C GLY A 210 3.21 -26.50 1.15
N LYS A 211 3.08 -25.64 2.18
CA LYS A 211 2.57 -24.28 1.97
C LYS A 211 3.57 -23.50 1.12
N ARG A 212 3.27 -23.37 -0.18
CA ARG A 212 3.98 -22.47 -1.08
C ARG A 212 3.69 -21.05 -0.64
N GLY A 213 4.74 -20.31 -0.25
CA GLY A 213 4.66 -18.86 -0.12
C GLY A 213 4.24 -18.27 -1.46
N ILE A 214 3.07 -17.64 -1.47
CA ILE A 214 2.61 -16.72 -2.51
C ILE A 214 2.63 -15.33 -1.88
#